data_AF-A0A1C4NAF8-F1
#
_entry.id   AF-A0A1C4NAF8-F1
#
_cell.length_a   1.000
_cell.length_b   1.000
_cell.length_c   1.000
_cell.angle_alpha   90.00
_cell.angle_beta   90.00
_cell.angle_gamma   90.00
#
_symmetry.space_group_name_H-M   'P 1'
#
loop_
_entity.id
_entity.type
_entity.pdbx_description
1 polymer ?
#
loop_
_entity_poly.entity_id
_entity_poly.type
_entity_poly.pdbx_seq_one_letter_code
_entity_poly.pdbx_strand_id
1 'polypeptide(L)'
;MPAPSPHSPRPRRSPRARPLPRRPPSRRRRALRWAVRGLTGCSVAVLLAAGAGHTLLSGVDHKIGRVDAFKGLAGRPSAGHGMNLLLAGTDEREGLDKGTRQRYRLGGAPCHCTDTLMIVHLSADHSRASVVSLPRDSYAMLPPHVDRTSGEHHHEHPVKLNAAYAEGGPQLTVRTVEKLTKVKIDHYVEVDFTSFMRTVDALGGVEICTAKPLKDSYTGLDLP
;
A
#
# COMPACT_ATOMS: atom_id res chain seq x y z
N MET A 1 17.52 -56.48 -85.39
CA MET A 1 16.96 -56.56 -84.02
C MET A 1 17.52 -57.82 -83.36
N PRO A 2 18.20 -57.76 -82.20
CA PRO A 2 18.72 -58.96 -81.53
C PRO A 2 17.78 -59.41 -80.40
N ALA A 3 17.76 -60.71 -80.13
CA ALA A 3 17.19 -61.30 -78.91
C ALA A 3 18.20 -62.26 -78.25
N PRO A 4 18.19 -62.42 -76.91
CA PRO A 4 19.36 -62.80 -76.13
C PRO A 4 19.31 -64.19 -75.50
N SER A 5 20.48 -64.68 -75.12
CA SER A 5 20.74 -65.99 -74.49
C SER A 5 20.67 -65.95 -72.96
N PRO A 6 20.36 -67.06 -72.26
CA PRO A 6 20.42 -67.13 -70.80
C PRO A 6 21.59 -67.96 -70.23
N HIS A 7 21.86 -67.65 -68.96
CA HIS A 7 23.02 -67.98 -68.14
C HIS A 7 22.98 -69.31 -67.37
N SER A 8 24.18 -69.75 -66.95
CA SER A 8 24.50 -70.94 -66.14
C SER A 8 24.46 -70.69 -64.61
N PRO A 9 24.30 -71.73 -63.76
CA PRO A 9 24.14 -71.56 -62.31
C PRO A 9 25.45 -71.78 -61.50
N ARG A 10 25.47 -71.28 -60.25
CA ARG A 10 26.51 -71.49 -59.22
C ARG A 10 25.95 -72.19 -57.97
N PRO A 11 26.78 -72.95 -57.20
CA PRO A 11 26.34 -73.66 -56.00
C PRO A 11 26.53 -72.86 -54.69
N ARG A 12 25.87 -73.38 -53.64
CA ARG A 12 25.56 -72.77 -52.34
C ARG A 12 26.68 -72.84 -51.27
N ARG A 13 26.58 -71.88 -50.34
CA ARG A 13 27.36 -71.62 -49.11
C ARG A 13 27.05 -72.58 -47.94
N SER A 14 27.98 -72.64 -46.98
CA SER A 14 27.73 -73.05 -45.58
C SER A 14 27.84 -71.85 -44.60
N PRO A 15 27.18 -71.88 -43.42
CA PRO A 15 26.78 -70.68 -42.67
C PRO A 15 27.63 -70.39 -41.42
N ARG A 16 27.69 -69.10 -41.05
CA ARG A 16 28.43 -68.55 -39.90
C ARG A 16 27.47 -68.30 -38.72
N ALA A 17 27.92 -68.61 -37.49
CA ALA A 17 27.15 -68.50 -36.24
C ALA A 17 26.73 -67.05 -35.89
N ARG A 18 25.59 -66.93 -35.20
CA ARG A 18 24.88 -65.67 -34.92
C ARG A 18 25.14 -65.19 -33.46
N PRO A 19 25.42 -63.90 -33.20
CA PRO A 19 25.56 -63.38 -31.83
C PRO A 19 24.19 -63.19 -31.14
N LEU A 20 24.15 -63.38 -29.81
CA LEU A 20 22.97 -63.14 -28.97
C LEU A 20 22.66 -61.64 -28.79
N PRO A 21 21.37 -61.26 -28.67
CA PRO A 21 20.97 -59.85 -28.56
C PRO A 21 21.18 -59.25 -27.16
N ARG A 22 21.75 -58.05 -27.11
CA ARG A 22 21.80 -57.19 -25.90
C ARG A 22 20.38 -56.68 -25.56
N ARG A 23 19.94 -56.83 -24.31
CA ARG A 23 18.64 -56.31 -23.83
C ARG A 23 18.60 -54.78 -23.84
N PRO A 24 17.54 -54.14 -24.38
CA PRO A 24 17.43 -52.68 -24.41
C PRO A 24 17.17 -52.10 -23.01
N PRO A 25 17.66 -50.88 -22.71
CA PRO A 25 17.39 -50.21 -21.43
C PRO A 25 15.89 -49.97 -21.26
N SER A 26 15.34 -50.35 -20.09
CA SER A 26 13.90 -50.36 -19.84
C SER A 26 13.29 -48.96 -19.92
N ARG A 27 12.24 -48.82 -20.75
CA ARG A 27 11.46 -47.57 -20.94
C ARG A 27 10.99 -46.95 -19.61
N ARG A 28 10.73 -47.78 -18.58
CA ARG A 28 10.33 -47.38 -17.22
C ARG A 28 11.32 -46.41 -16.55
N ARG A 29 12.63 -46.60 -16.71
CA ARG A 29 13.67 -45.72 -16.10
C ARG A 29 13.80 -44.36 -16.78
N ARG A 30 13.29 -44.22 -18.02
CA ARG A 30 13.22 -42.92 -18.71
C ARG A 30 11.96 -42.17 -18.30
N ALA A 31 10.81 -42.85 -18.26
CA ALA A 31 9.54 -42.25 -17.80
C ALA A 31 9.64 -41.69 -16.38
N LEU A 32 10.28 -42.42 -15.44
CA LEU A 32 10.48 -41.94 -14.08
C LEU A 32 11.38 -40.69 -14.01
N ARG A 33 12.42 -40.61 -14.85
CA ARG A 33 13.29 -39.42 -14.92
C ARG A 33 12.58 -38.19 -15.47
N TRP A 34 11.70 -38.38 -16.45
CA TRP A 34 10.86 -37.29 -16.97
C TRP A 34 9.81 -36.84 -15.94
N ALA A 35 9.21 -37.78 -15.21
CA ALA A 35 8.27 -37.46 -14.13
C ALA A 35 8.94 -36.68 -12.99
N VAL A 36 10.13 -37.10 -12.53
CA VAL A 36 10.90 -36.39 -11.50
C VAL A 36 11.26 -35.00 -11.99
N ARG A 37 11.79 -34.84 -13.22
CA ARG A 37 12.11 -33.52 -13.79
C ARG A 37 10.89 -32.62 -13.93
N GLY A 38 9.74 -33.17 -14.31
CA GLY A 38 8.48 -32.44 -14.37
C GLY A 38 8.06 -31.93 -12.98
N LEU A 39 8.13 -32.80 -11.97
CA LEU A 39 7.79 -32.44 -10.59
C LEU A 39 8.75 -31.38 -10.02
N THR A 40 10.06 -31.53 -10.25
CA THR A 40 11.05 -30.53 -9.84
C THR A 40 10.82 -29.19 -10.56
N GLY A 41 10.51 -29.22 -11.85
CA GLY A 41 10.16 -28.03 -12.63
C GLY A 41 8.93 -27.32 -12.09
N CYS A 42 7.86 -28.05 -11.79
CA CYS A 42 6.66 -27.51 -11.15
C CYS A 42 6.96 -26.92 -9.77
N SER A 43 7.74 -27.61 -8.93
CA SER A 43 8.11 -27.11 -7.60
C SER A 43 8.92 -25.81 -7.67
N VAL A 44 9.87 -25.72 -8.61
CA VAL A 44 10.65 -24.50 -8.83
C VAL A 44 9.76 -23.37 -9.35
N ALA A 45 8.86 -23.66 -10.29
CA ALA A 45 7.93 -22.66 -10.80
C ALA A 45 7.01 -22.09 -9.71
N VAL A 46 6.49 -22.96 -8.82
CA VAL A 46 5.68 -22.53 -7.67
C VAL A 46 6.49 -21.67 -6.70
N LEU A 47 7.72 -22.06 -6.37
CA LEU A 47 8.59 -21.27 -5.49
C LEU A 47 8.95 -19.91 -6.09
N LEU A 48 9.22 -19.85 -7.40
CA LEU A 48 9.50 -18.59 -8.09
C LEU A 48 8.26 -17.70 -8.13
N ALA A 49 7.08 -18.26 -8.40
CA ALA A 49 5.83 -17.52 -8.39
C ALA A 49 5.48 -16.99 -6.98
N ALA A 50 5.66 -17.81 -5.95
CA ALA A 50 5.44 -17.41 -4.57
C ALA A 50 6.46 -16.36 -4.11
N GLY A 51 7.74 -16.53 -4.47
CA GLY A 51 8.79 -15.56 -4.19
C GLY A 51 8.54 -14.21 -4.87
N ALA A 52 8.18 -14.23 -6.16
CA ALA A 52 7.81 -13.02 -6.91
C ALA A 52 6.54 -12.37 -6.33
N GLY A 53 5.53 -13.15 -5.96
CA GLY A 53 4.34 -12.65 -5.28
C GLY A 53 4.68 -11.99 -3.95
N HIS A 54 5.54 -12.62 -3.14
CA HIS A 54 5.95 -12.10 -1.84
C HIS A 54 6.77 -10.82 -1.96
N THR A 55 7.68 -10.70 -2.95
CA THR A 55 8.46 -9.48 -3.17
C THR A 55 7.62 -8.34 -3.71
N LEU A 56 6.64 -8.63 -4.56
CA LEU A 56 5.69 -7.63 -5.04
C LEU A 56 4.81 -7.09 -3.90
N LEU A 57 4.29 -7.97 -3.04
CA LEU A 57 3.46 -7.59 -1.89
C LEU A 57 4.26 -6.85 -0.81
N SER A 58 5.45 -7.34 -0.46
CA SER A 58 6.32 -6.66 0.53
C SER A 58 6.89 -5.33 0.00
N GLY A 59 7.07 -5.20 -1.32
CA GLY A 59 7.43 -3.94 -1.97
C GLY A 59 6.34 -2.86 -1.86
N VAL A 60 5.08 -3.25 -1.66
CA VAL A 60 3.97 -2.32 -1.33
C VAL A 60 4.03 -1.93 0.15
N ASP A 61 4.28 -2.90 1.05
CA ASP A 61 4.39 -2.66 2.50
C ASP A 61 5.56 -1.75 2.92
N HIS A 62 6.63 -1.70 2.11
CA HIS A 62 7.79 -0.83 2.36
C HIS A 62 7.62 0.60 1.82
N LYS A 63 6.60 0.87 1.02
CA LYS A 63 6.33 2.21 0.47
C LYS A 63 5.31 3.01 1.29
N ILE A 64 4.68 2.39 2.28
CA ILE A 64 3.76 3.07 3.20
C ILE A 64 4.59 3.60 4.37
N GLY A 65 4.71 4.93 4.46
CA GLY A 65 5.31 5.59 5.62
C GLY A 65 4.55 5.19 6.89
N ARG A 66 5.25 4.61 7.86
CA ARG A 66 4.66 4.25 9.16
C ARG A 66 4.91 5.36 10.16
N VAL A 67 3.83 5.88 10.72
CA VAL A 67 3.86 6.86 11.80
C VAL A 67 3.46 6.17 13.09
N ASP A 68 4.27 6.30 14.12
CA ASP A 68 3.99 5.69 15.42
C ASP A 68 3.12 6.61 16.28
N ALA A 69 1.85 6.73 15.90
CA ALA A 69 0.88 7.62 16.55
C ALA A 69 0.40 7.12 17.92
N PHE A 70 0.69 5.87 18.29
CA PHE A 70 0.14 5.23 19.49
C PHE A 70 1.19 4.86 20.54
N LYS A 71 2.48 5.05 20.26
CA LYS A 71 3.55 4.77 21.22
C LYS A 71 3.39 5.56 22.51
N GLY A 72 3.50 4.86 23.64
CA GLY A 72 3.48 5.47 24.96
C GLY A 72 2.11 5.98 25.40
N LEU A 73 1.02 5.72 24.66
CA LEU A 73 -0.32 6.08 25.08
C LEU A 73 -0.84 5.09 26.14
N ALA A 74 -1.15 5.62 27.32
CA ALA A 74 -1.80 4.90 28.42
C ALA A 74 -3.16 5.53 28.77
N GLY A 75 -4.04 4.78 29.45
CA GLY A 75 -5.33 5.30 29.92
C GLY A 75 -6.31 5.67 28.80
N ARG A 76 -6.22 4.98 27.66
CA ARG A 76 -7.04 5.24 26.47
C ARG A 76 -8.50 4.81 26.70
N PRO A 77 -9.48 5.43 26.02
CA PRO A 77 -10.87 5.00 26.11
C PRO A 77 -11.05 3.50 25.76
N SER A 78 -12.10 2.89 26.32
CA SER A 78 -12.48 1.52 26.00
C SER A 78 -12.84 1.39 24.53
N ALA A 79 -12.48 0.26 23.92
CA ALA A 79 -12.86 -0.02 22.54
C ALA A 79 -14.39 -0.16 22.44
N GLY A 80 -14.97 0.47 21.43
CA GLY A 80 -16.36 0.26 21.04
C GLY A 80 -16.49 -0.89 20.05
N HIS A 81 -17.67 -1.02 19.45
CA HIS A 81 -17.87 -1.87 18.28
C HIS A 81 -17.46 -1.13 17.01
N GLY A 82 -16.85 -1.83 16.06
CA GLY A 82 -16.33 -1.23 14.84
C GLY A 82 -14.92 -0.68 15.00
N MET A 83 -14.52 0.20 14.09
CA MET A 83 -13.17 0.70 13.98
C MET A 83 -13.17 2.21 13.74
N ASN A 84 -12.38 2.95 14.50
CA ASN A 84 -12.23 4.39 14.35
C ASN A 84 -10.86 4.73 13.79
N LEU A 85 -10.84 5.49 12.71
CA LEU A 85 -9.62 6.03 12.10
C LEU A 85 -9.60 7.54 12.31
N LEU A 86 -8.50 8.08 12.82
CA LEU A 86 -8.25 9.51 12.81
C LEU A 86 -7.51 9.86 11.53
N LEU A 87 -8.19 10.57 10.64
CA LEU A 87 -7.62 11.13 9.42
C LEU A 87 -7.13 12.55 9.71
N ALA A 88 -5.83 12.78 9.49
CA ALA A 88 -5.17 14.07 9.66
C ALA A 88 -4.61 14.54 8.32
N GLY A 89 -5.07 15.69 7.85
CA GLY A 89 -4.48 16.41 6.72
C GLY A 89 -3.47 17.44 7.23
N THR A 90 -2.20 17.32 6.80
CA THR A 90 -1.13 18.23 7.21
C THR A 90 -0.86 19.28 6.13
N ASP A 91 -0.55 20.51 6.55
CA ASP A 91 -0.14 21.58 5.63
C ASP A 91 1.36 21.49 5.28
N GLU A 92 1.85 20.27 5.05
CA GLU A 92 3.24 20.05 4.69
C GLU A 92 3.43 20.28 3.19
N ARG A 93 4.15 21.35 2.87
CA ARG A 93 4.41 21.83 1.50
C ARG A 93 5.90 21.77 1.13
N GLU A 94 6.67 21.04 1.92
CA GLU A 94 8.11 20.89 1.72
C GLU A 94 8.40 20.11 0.42
N GLY A 95 9.46 20.51 -0.28
CA GLY A 95 9.87 19.85 -1.53
C GLY A 95 9.04 20.20 -2.78
N LEU A 96 8.04 21.09 -2.70
CA LEU A 96 7.31 21.58 -3.86
C LEU A 96 8.12 22.63 -4.65
N ASP A 97 8.26 22.42 -5.96
CA ASP A 97 8.92 23.39 -6.85
C ASP A 97 8.10 24.69 -6.96
N LYS A 98 8.77 25.80 -7.31
CA LYS A 98 8.14 27.12 -7.41
C LYS A 98 6.99 27.15 -8.42
N GLY A 99 7.08 26.40 -9.52
CA GLY A 99 6.05 26.32 -10.55
C GLY A 99 4.78 25.63 -10.03
N THR A 100 4.94 24.51 -9.33
CA THR A 100 3.82 23.80 -8.68
C THR A 100 3.16 24.67 -7.61
N ARG A 101 3.95 25.36 -6.77
CA ARG A 101 3.41 26.30 -5.77
C ARG A 101 2.62 27.43 -6.41
N GLN A 102 3.08 27.98 -7.53
CA GLN A 102 2.36 29.04 -8.24
C GLN A 102 1.10 28.51 -8.93
N ARG A 103 1.17 27.33 -9.56
CA ARG A 103 0.05 26.70 -10.26
C ARG A 103 -1.13 26.43 -9.32
N TYR A 104 -0.85 25.90 -8.14
CA TYR A 104 -1.87 25.58 -7.14
C TYR A 104 -2.05 26.67 -6.06
N ARG A 105 -1.49 27.87 -6.31
CA ARG A 105 -1.61 29.06 -5.44
C ARG A 105 -1.27 28.79 -3.97
N LEU A 106 -0.25 27.97 -3.74
CA LEU A 106 0.25 27.56 -2.43
C LEU A 106 1.14 28.66 -1.82
N GLY A 107 0.51 29.75 -1.38
CA GLY A 107 1.13 30.86 -0.67
C GLY A 107 1.11 30.71 0.87
N GLY A 108 1.94 31.47 1.58
CA GLY A 108 2.04 31.45 3.05
C GLY A 108 3.26 30.71 3.60
N ALA A 109 3.57 30.95 4.87
CA ALA A 109 4.62 30.22 5.60
C ALA A 109 4.13 28.79 5.90
N PRO A 110 4.94 27.75 5.64
CA PRO A 110 4.58 26.40 6.06
C PRO A 110 4.44 26.39 7.58
N CYS A 111 3.37 25.77 8.07
CA CYS A 111 3.22 25.46 9.47
C CYS A 111 3.06 23.95 9.58
N HIS A 112 3.76 23.32 10.52
CA HIS A 112 3.55 21.91 10.83
C HIS A 112 2.25 21.76 11.65
N CYS A 113 1.14 22.22 11.09
CA CYS A 113 -0.20 22.17 11.67
C CYS A 113 -1.06 21.20 10.86
N THR A 114 -2.12 20.70 11.50
CA THR A 114 -3.18 19.98 10.78
C THR A 114 -4.28 20.95 10.36
N ASP A 115 -4.62 20.93 9.08
CA ASP A 115 -5.73 21.73 8.55
C ASP A 115 -7.05 20.95 8.50
N THR A 116 -6.95 19.62 8.50
CA THR A 116 -8.10 18.72 8.48
C THR A 116 -7.93 17.64 9.53
N LEU A 117 -8.92 17.50 10.42
CA LEU A 117 -9.02 16.37 11.33
C LEU A 117 -10.41 15.77 11.19
N MET A 118 -10.49 14.48 10.93
CA MET A 118 -11.76 13.77 10.82
C MET A 118 -11.67 12.42 11.50
N ILE A 119 -12.73 12.03 12.19
CA ILE A 119 -12.90 10.65 12.66
C ILE A 119 -13.74 9.91 11.61
N VAL A 120 -13.16 8.85 11.04
CA VAL A 120 -13.85 7.92 10.16
C VAL A 120 -14.19 6.69 10.98
N HIS A 121 -15.47 6.42 11.16
CA HIS A 121 -15.97 5.23 11.82
C HIS A 121 -16.43 4.21 10.77
N LEU A 122 -15.93 2.99 10.88
CA LEU A 122 -16.39 1.82 10.13
C LEU A 122 -17.14 0.89 11.07
N SER A 123 -18.37 0.51 10.70
CA SER A 123 -19.15 -0.45 11.47
C SER A 123 -18.47 -1.82 11.50
N ALA A 124 -18.73 -2.63 12.54
CA ALA A 124 -18.05 -3.93 12.73
C ALA A 124 -18.27 -4.94 11.58
N ASP A 125 -19.41 -4.84 10.88
CA ASP A 125 -19.76 -5.62 9.69
C ASP A 125 -19.25 -4.99 8.37
N HIS A 126 -18.54 -3.85 8.46
CA HIS A 126 -18.02 -3.06 7.37
C HIS A 126 -19.09 -2.58 6.36
N SER A 127 -20.36 -2.58 6.74
CA SER A 127 -21.48 -2.18 5.86
C SER A 127 -21.68 -0.66 5.78
N ARG A 128 -21.14 0.09 6.76
CA ARG A 128 -21.35 1.54 6.87
C ARG A 128 -20.06 2.26 7.28
N ALA A 129 -19.81 3.37 6.61
CA ALA A 129 -18.82 4.37 7.00
C ALA A 129 -19.52 5.64 7.46
N SER A 130 -19.01 6.28 8.50
CA SER A 130 -19.47 7.58 8.98
C SER A 130 -18.27 8.48 9.21
N VAL A 131 -18.35 9.73 8.78
CA VAL A 131 -17.25 10.68 8.89
C VAL A 131 -17.71 11.86 9.73
N VAL A 132 -16.92 12.20 10.75
CA VAL A 132 -17.17 13.36 11.60
C VAL A 132 -15.95 14.28 11.54
N SER A 133 -16.16 15.47 10.98
CA SER A 133 -15.12 16.50 10.95
C SER A 133 -14.93 17.13 12.32
N LEU A 134 -13.67 17.27 12.73
CA LEU A 134 -13.24 18.01 13.91
C LEU A 134 -12.68 19.36 13.45
N PRO A 135 -13.37 20.48 13.72
CA PRO A 135 -12.89 21.79 13.30
C PRO A 135 -11.51 22.11 13.90
N ARG A 136 -10.60 22.62 13.06
CA ARG A 136 -9.19 22.87 13.45
C ARG A 136 -9.04 23.86 14.62
N ASP A 137 -9.94 24.83 14.70
CA ASP A 137 -9.96 25.88 15.72
C ASP A 137 -10.85 25.51 16.93
N SER A 138 -11.30 24.25 17.02
CA SER A 138 -12.03 23.77 18.21
C SER A 138 -11.16 23.90 19.46
N TYR A 139 -11.79 24.35 20.55
CA TYR A 139 -11.14 24.46 21.85
C TYR A 139 -10.85 23.07 22.42
N ALA A 140 -9.59 22.78 22.71
CA ALA A 140 -9.15 21.50 23.24
C ALA A 140 -8.18 21.68 24.40
N MET A 141 -8.25 20.76 25.37
CA MET A 141 -7.31 20.68 26.47
C MET A 141 -6.19 19.71 26.10
N LEU A 142 -5.00 20.22 25.81
CA LEU A 142 -3.84 19.38 25.52
C LEU A 142 -3.40 18.69 26.81
N PRO A 143 -3.17 17.37 26.79
CA PRO A 143 -2.59 16.68 27.93
C PRO A 143 -1.12 17.10 28.13
N PRO A 144 -0.55 16.84 29.31
CA PRO A 144 0.87 17.10 29.55
C PRO A 144 1.75 16.37 28.51
N HIS A 145 2.73 17.10 27.99
CA HIS A 145 3.62 16.64 26.94
C HIS A 145 4.92 17.46 26.92
N VAL A 146 5.87 17.04 26.11
CA VAL A 146 7.08 17.80 25.78
C VAL A 146 6.87 18.35 24.37
N ASP A 147 6.97 19.66 24.21
CA ASP A 147 6.85 20.30 22.91
C ASP A 147 8.02 19.84 22.02
N ARG A 148 7.72 19.40 20.80
CA ARG A 148 8.71 18.82 19.89
C ARG A 148 9.63 19.85 19.24
N THR A 149 9.23 21.13 19.26
CA THR A 149 9.95 22.25 18.66
C THR A 149 10.85 22.93 19.69
N SER A 150 10.31 23.28 20.85
CA SER A 150 11.05 23.97 21.93
C SER A 150 11.73 23.01 22.89
N GLY A 151 11.24 21.76 23.02
CA GLY A 151 11.68 20.81 24.03
C GLY A 151 11.15 21.11 25.45
N GLU A 152 10.27 22.09 25.60
CA GLU A 152 9.73 22.48 26.89
C GLU A 152 8.66 21.51 27.38
N HIS A 153 8.56 21.36 28.70
CA HIS A 153 7.50 20.58 29.33
C HIS A 153 6.26 21.45 29.51
N HIS A 154 5.18 21.09 28.82
CA HIS A 154 3.88 21.73 28.98
C HIS A 154 3.02 20.94 29.96
N HIS A 155 2.43 21.65 30.92
CA HIS A 155 1.32 21.13 31.70
C HIS A 155 0.04 21.09 30.85
N GLU A 156 -1.02 20.49 31.38
CA GLU A 156 -2.33 20.56 30.73
C GLU A 156 -2.76 22.01 30.54
N HIS A 157 -3.08 22.39 29.31
CA HIS A 157 -3.45 23.76 28.98
C HIS A 157 -4.38 23.80 27.76
N PRO A 158 -5.18 24.88 27.62
CA PRO A 158 -6.09 25.03 26.50
C PRO A 158 -5.43 25.62 25.26
N VAL A 159 -5.68 25.02 24.11
CA VAL A 159 -5.29 25.56 22.79
C VAL A 159 -6.34 25.20 21.73
N LYS A 160 -6.09 25.63 20.49
CA LYS A 160 -6.81 25.16 19.32
C LYS A 160 -6.40 23.73 18.99
N LEU A 161 -7.33 22.90 18.54
CA LEU A 161 -7.08 21.48 18.27
C LEU A 161 -5.92 21.23 17.29
N ASN A 162 -5.78 22.07 16.26
CA ASN A 162 -4.68 21.93 15.29
C ASN A 162 -3.28 22.09 15.89
N ALA A 163 -3.16 22.82 17.01
CA ALA A 163 -1.90 22.99 17.72
C ALA A 163 -1.41 21.68 18.37
N ALA A 164 -2.30 20.73 18.67
CA ALA A 164 -1.90 19.41 19.19
C ALA A 164 -0.94 18.69 18.23
N TYR A 165 -1.16 18.84 16.92
CA TYR A 165 -0.19 18.37 15.94
C TYR A 165 1.06 19.23 16.03
N ALA A 166 0.98 20.56 15.89
CA ALA A 166 2.16 21.44 15.95
C ALA A 166 3.10 21.17 17.14
N GLU A 167 2.57 21.06 18.35
CA GLU A 167 3.34 20.90 19.59
C GLU A 167 3.86 19.46 19.80
N GLY A 168 3.09 18.41 19.49
CA GLY A 168 3.45 17.04 19.86
C GLY A 168 3.16 15.97 18.81
N GLY A 169 2.83 16.39 17.59
CA GLY A 169 2.64 15.56 16.43
C GLY A 169 1.47 14.58 16.53
N PRO A 170 1.54 13.47 15.79
CA PRO A 170 0.50 12.44 15.73
C PRO A 170 0.06 11.91 17.10
N GLN A 171 1.02 11.66 18.00
CA GLN A 171 0.76 11.10 19.32
C GLN A 171 -0.05 12.04 20.20
N LEU A 172 0.34 13.33 20.27
CA LEU A 172 -0.40 14.33 21.03
C LEU A 172 -1.77 14.59 20.40
N THR A 173 -1.86 14.59 19.08
CA THR A 173 -3.13 14.73 18.35
C THR A 173 -4.12 13.62 18.72
N VAL A 174 -3.71 12.35 18.63
CA VAL A 174 -4.55 11.21 19.02
C VAL A 174 -4.97 11.33 20.49
N ARG A 175 -4.03 11.59 21.40
CA ARG A 175 -4.34 11.74 22.84
C ARG A 175 -5.35 12.85 23.09
N THR A 176 -5.22 13.98 22.39
CA THR A 176 -6.11 15.14 22.53
C THR A 176 -7.51 14.81 22.01
N VAL A 177 -7.61 14.16 20.84
CA VAL A 177 -8.89 13.75 20.26
C VAL A 177 -9.59 12.71 21.13
N GLU A 178 -8.88 11.68 21.60
CA GLU A 178 -9.44 10.67 22.52
C GLU A 178 -9.90 11.31 23.84
N LYS A 179 -9.14 12.29 24.36
CA LYS A 179 -9.50 13.01 25.59
C LYS A 179 -10.74 13.88 25.41
N LEU A 180 -10.84 14.59 24.28
CA LEU A 180 -11.93 15.50 23.94
C LEU A 180 -13.24 14.75 23.67
N THR A 181 -13.17 13.69 22.85
CA THR A 181 -14.35 12.98 22.35
C THR A 181 -14.74 11.77 23.19
N LYS A 182 -13.81 11.26 24.02
CA LYS A 182 -13.92 9.96 24.70
C LYS A 182 -14.07 8.76 23.76
N VAL A 183 -13.84 8.96 22.46
CA VAL A 183 -13.84 7.89 21.46
C VAL A 183 -12.42 7.35 21.33
N LYS A 184 -12.28 6.02 21.38
CA LYS A 184 -11.00 5.35 21.12
C LYS A 184 -10.68 5.41 19.63
N ILE A 185 -9.46 5.78 19.28
CA ILE A 185 -8.96 5.78 17.90
C ILE A 185 -8.14 4.51 17.66
N ASP A 186 -8.49 3.68 16.68
CA ASP A 186 -7.80 2.42 16.42
C ASP A 186 -6.67 2.59 15.41
N HIS A 187 -6.85 3.47 14.43
CA HIS A 187 -5.85 3.77 13.41
C HIS A 187 -5.68 5.27 13.20
N TYR A 188 -4.50 5.64 12.70
CA TYR A 188 -4.15 7.01 12.36
C TYR A 188 -3.67 7.02 10.91
N VAL A 189 -4.20 7.97 10.13
CA VAL A 189 -3.82 8.20 8.74
C VAL A 189 -3.44 9.65 8.60
N GLU A 190 -2.25 9.90 8.10
CA GLU A 190 -1.74 11.22 7.80
C GLU A 190 -1.62 11.40 6.29
N VAL A 191 -2.11 12.53 5.79
CA VAL A 191 -2.08 12.85 4.37
C VAL A 191 -1.56 14.27 4.21
N ASP A 192 -0.40 14.40 3.57
CA ASP A 192 0.11 15.70 3.15
C ASP A 192 -0.56 16.17 1.84
N PHE A 193 -0.44 17.47 1.56
CA PHE A 193 -1.07 18.09 0.38
C PHE A 193 -0.63 17.46 -0.94
N THR A 194 0.65 17.12 -1.08
CA THR A 194 1.21 16.58 -2.33
C THR A 194 0.74 15.14 -2.56
N SER A 195 0.69 14.34 -1.49
CA SER A 195 0.20 12.97 -1.49
C SER A 195 -1.30 12.91 -1.83
N PHE A 196 -2.08 13.86 -1.31
CA PHE A 196 -3.50 13.99 -1.68
C PHE A 196 -3.67 14.22 -3.18
N MET A 197 -2.97 15.21 -3.74
CA MET A 197 -3.05 15.53 -5.17
C MET A 197 -2.69 14.34 -6.06
N ARG A 198 -1.55 13.69 -5.78
CA ARG A 198 -1.10 12.51 -6.54
C ARG A 198 -2.12 11.38 -6.50
N THR A 199 -2.80 11.20 -5.37
CA THR A 199 -3.82 10.17 -5.22
C THR A 199 -5.04 10.49 -6.09
N VAL A 200 -5.52 11.73 -6.07
CA VAL A 200 -6.65 12.16 -6.91
C VAL A 200 -6.31 12.06 -8.40
N ASP A 201 -5.12 12.49 -8.80
CA ASP A 201 -4.65 12.40 -10.20
C ASP A 201 -4.56 10.95 -10.68
N ALA A 202 -4.04 10.05 -9.82
CA ALA A 202 -3.95 8.62 -10.13
C ALA A 202 -5.33 7.95 -10.28
N LEU A 203 -6.36 8.46 -9.59
CA LEU A 203 -7.74 8.01 -9.72
C LEU A 203 -8.47 8.63 -10.94
N GLY A 204 -7.83 9.56 -11.66
CA GLY A 204 -8.42 10.24 -12.81
C GLY A 204 -9.30 11.44 -12.43
N GLY A 205 -9.17 11.95 -11.21
CA GLY A 205 -10.01 13.02 -10.67
C GLY A 205 -11.25 12.52 -9.93
N VAL A 206 -12.03 13.45 -9.38
CA VAL A 206 -13.28 13.16 -8.67
C VAL A 206 -14.36 14.10 -9.17
N GLU A 207 -15.54 13.56 -9.46
CA GLU A 207 -16.72 14.36 -9.77
C GLU A 207 -17.40 14.83 -8.48
N ILE A 208 -17.66 16.14 -8.38
CA ILE A 208 -18.26 16.76 -7.20
C ILE A 208 -19.54 17.47 -7.64
N CYS A 209 -20.65 17.20 -6.95
CA CYS A 209 -21.89 17.93 -7.14
C CYS A 209 -21.96 19.10 -6.14
N THR A 210 -21.90 20.31 -6.65
CA THR A 210 -22.07 21.55 -5.90
C THR A 210 -23.53 22.00 -5.94
N ALA A 211 -24.08 22.44 -4.81
CA ALA A 211 -25.45 22.95 -4.77
C ALA A 211 -25.59 24.33 -5.44
N LYS A 212 -24.47 25.06 -5.53
CA LYS A 212 -24.34 26.40 -6.13
C LYS A 212 -22.93 26.51 -6.73
N PRO A 213 -22.74 27.36 -7.75
CA PRO A 213 -21.42 27.64 -8.28
C PRO A 213 -20.47 28.14 -7.17
N LEU A 214 -19.24 27.60 -7.15
CA LEU A 214 -18.20 27.99 -6.21
C LEU A 214 -17.06 28.64 -6.98
N LYS A 215 -16.81 29.93 -6.72
CA LYS A 215 -15.70 30.68 -7.29
C LYS A 215 -14.85 31.29 -6.19
N ASP A 216 -13.56 31.00 -6.20
CA ASP A 216 -12.59 31.56 -5.26
C ASP A 216 -11.35 32.06 -6.00
N SER A 217 -11.09 33.37 -5.89
CA SER A 217 -9.94 34.02 -6.52
C SER A 217 -8.61 33.67 -5.85
N TYR A 218 -8.61 33.29 -4.57
CA TYR A 218 -7.40 32.95 -3.82
C TYR A 218 -6.87 31.58 -4.22
N THR A 219 -7.74 30.58 -4.32
CA THR A 219 -7.36 29.21 -4.74
C THR A 219 -7.47 28.98 -6.25
N GLY A 220 -8.28 29.77 -6.95
CA GLY A 220 -8.58 29.58 -8.37
C GLY A 220 -9.65 28.55 -8.65
N LEU A 221 -10.39 28.14 -7.61
CA LEU A 221 -11.54 27.26 -7.73
C LEU A 221 -12.61 27.94 -8.57
N ASP A 222 -13.09 27.24 -9.60
CA ASP A 222 -14.26 27.61 -10.40
C ASP A 222 -15.06 26.33 -10.69
N LEU A 223 -16.06 26.06 -9.85
CA LEU A 223 -16.97 24.93 -9.98
C LEU A 223 -18.37 25.45 -10.33
N PRO A 224 -19.07 24.82 -11.29
CA PRO A 224 -20.40 25.24 -11.73
C PRO A 224 -21.51 25.01 -10.68
#